data_AF-A0A5C5QFP5-F1
#
_entry.id   AF-A0A5C5QFP5-F1
#
_cell.length_a   1.000
_cell.length_b   1.000
_cell.length_c   1.000
_cell.angle_alpha   90.00
_cell.angle_beta   90.00
_cell.angle_gamma   90.00
#
_symmetry.space_group_name_H-M   'P 1'
#
loop_
_entity.id
_entity.type
_entity.pdbx_description
1 polymer ?
#
loop_
_entity_poly.entity_id
_entity_poly.type
_entity_poly.pdbx_seq_one_letter_code
_entity_poly.pdbx_strand_id
1 'polypeptide(L)'
;MTDLICRKSMTNCLTPGMCSPHGGCQTPETAPAFRALLAERNALAFLLKRFVDGEHDQDENQAERHMYHDEAQTLLAYLGGELHGHTLVPDESLRKQSDESERLQTLAQTEIDKACESAKEVMGARMTLHTLDRERNQLRAFAVDMINASFEGGSFDGGDIQDIAVKHGLLAIERREVECGEACACREYGFPAECYRKTPILGAVTDEVATPSANTEDVSRHERR
;
A
#
# COMPACT_ATOMS: atom_id res chain seq x y z
N MET A 1 6.73 -17.35 -18.74
CA MET A 1 5.29 -17.11 -18.55
C MET A 1 4.78 -18.24 -17.68
N THR A 2 4.51 -17.95 -16.41
CA THR A 2 4.11 -18.93 -15.40
C THR A 2 2.66 -19.39 -15.65
N ASP A 3 2.48 -20.70 -15.87
CA ASP A 3 1.17 -21.33 -16.00
C ASP A 3 0.36 -21.13 -14.71
N LEU A 4 -0.71 -20.34 -14.80
CA LEU A 4 -1.62 -20.11 -13.68
C LEU A 4 -2.61 -21.28 -13.61
N ILE A 5 -2.49 -22.10 -12.57
CA ILE A 5 -3.38 -23.23 -12.31
C ILE A 5 -4.55 -22.78 -11.42
N CYS A 6 -5.78 -23.10 -11.82
CA CYS A 6 -6.97 -22.80 -11.01
C CYS A 6 -6.99 -23.68 -9.75
N ARG A 7 -6.96 -23.06 -8.57
CA ARG A 7 -6.85 -23.75 -7.27
C ARG A 7 -8.02 -24.71 -6.95
N LYS A 8 -9.17 -24.56 -7.61
CA LYS A 8 -10.38 -25.36 -7.32
C LYS A 8 -10.60 -26.52 -8.29
N SER A 9 -10.22 -26.37 -9.56
CA SER A 9 -10.35 -27.41 -10.59
C SER A 9 -9.04 -28.14 -10.89
N MET A 10 -7.89 -27.63 -10.41
CA MET A 10 -6.55 -28.15 -10.72
C MET A 10 -6.25 -28.22 -12.23
N THR A 11 -6.92 -27.39 -13.03
CA THR A 11 -6.73 -27.28 -14.48
C THR A 11 -6.12 -25.93 -14.88
N ASN A 12 -5.44 -25.89 -16.02
CA ASN A 12 -4.79 -24.69 -16.54
C ASN A 12 -5.83 -23.62 -16.89
N CYS A 13 -5.60 -22.37 -16.45
CA CYS A 13 -6.45 -21.24 -16.81
C CYS A 13 -6.23 -20.85 -18.27
N LEU A 14 -7.27 -21.03 -19.10
CA LEU A 14 -7.23 -20.68 -20.53
C LEU A 14 -7.18 -19.17 -20.80
N THR A 15 -7.50 -18.34 -19.81
CA THR A 15 -7.49 -16.87 -19.92
C THR A 15 -6.79 -16.22 -18.71
N PRO A 16 -5.56 -15.71 -18.89
CA PRO A 16 -4.86 -14.95 -17.84
C PRO A 16 -5.65 -13.68 -17.49
N GLY A 17 -6.04 -13.50 -16.23
CA GLY A 17 -6.65 -12.25 -15.71
C GLY A 17 -8.11 -12.34 -15.22
N MET A 18 -8.80 -13.47 -15.40
CA MET A 18 -10.21 -13.62 -15.03
C MET A 18 -10.48 -14.30 -13.67
N CYS A 19 -9.43 -14.64 -12.92
CA CYS A 19 -9.58 -15.34 -11.63
C CYS A 19 -9.62 -14.34 -10.47
N SER A 20 -10.84 -14.03 -10.00
CA SER A 20 -11.04 -13.19 -8.81
C SER A 20 -10.61 -13.93 -7.53
N PRO A 21 -10.00 -13.26 -6.53
CA PRO A 21 -9.59 -13.87 -5.26
C PRO A 21 -10.75 -14.46 -4.44
N HIS A 22 -12.00 -14.07 -4.75
CA HIS A 22 -13.18 -14.45 -3.97
C HIS A 22 -14.33 -15.06 -4.78
N GLY A 23 -14.15 -15.32 -6.07
CA GLY A 23 -15.21 -15.87 -6.92
C GLY A 23 -14.61 -16.69 -8.05
N GLY A 24 -14.89 -17.99 -8.05
CA GLY A 24 -14.35 -18.94 -9.01
C GLY A 24 -14.66 -18.59 -10.47
N CYS A 25 -14.00 -19.31 -11.39
CA CYS A 25 -14.22 -19.18 -12.82
C CYS A 25 -15.71 -19.26 -13.13
N GLN A 26 -16.31 -18.11 -13.43
CA GLN A 26 -17.67 -18.09 -13.96
C GLN A 26 -17.60 -18.78 -15.32
N THR A 27 -18.37 -19.86 -15.49
CA THR A 27 -18.65 -20.36 -16.83
C THR A 27 -19.29 -19.20 -17.60
N PRO A 28 -19.00 -19.00 -18.89
CA PRO A 28 -19.51 -17.87 -19.67
C PRO A 28 -21.04 -17.72 -19.56
N GLU A 29 -21.75 -18.82 -19.29
CA GLU A 29 -23.19 -18.89 -19.02
C GLU A 29 -23.68 -18.14 -17.76
N THR A 30 -22.80 -17.85 -16.79
CA THR A 30 -23.17 -17.23 -15.51
C THR A 30 -22.88 -15.73 -15.43
N ALA A 31 -22.17 -15.16 -16.42
CA ALA A 31 -21.93 -13.74 -16.48
C ALA A 31 -23.26 -12.99 -16.78
N PRO A 32 -23.60 -11.92 -16.04
CA PRO A 32 -24.84 -11.18 -16.24
C PRO A 32 -24.98 -10.62 -17.66
N ALA A 33 -23.87 -10.23 -18.29
CA ALA A 33 -23.84 -9.79 -19.69
C ALA A 33 -24.22 -10.93 -20.67
N PHE A 34 -23.79 -12.16 -20.42
CA PHE A 34 -24.14 -13.29 -21.26
C PHE A 34 -25.61 -13.70 -21.08
N ARG A 35 -26.15 -13.59 -19.86
CA ARG A 35 -27.59 -13.82 -19.62
C ARG A 35 -28.47 -12.78 -20.32
N ALA A 36 -28.03 -11.52 -20.35
CA ALA A 36 -28.72 -10.46 -21.10
C ALA A 36 -28.75 -10.77 -22.61
N LEU A 37 -27.60 -11.14 -23.19
CA LEU A 37 -27.51 -11.54 -24.60
C LEU A 37 -28.35 -12.80 -24.91
N LEU A 38 -28.39 -13.77 -24.01
CA LEU A 38 -29.19 -14.98 -24.20
C LEU A 38 -30.70 -14.69 -24.11
N ALA A 39 -31.10 -13.75 -23.25
CA ALA A 39 -32.48 -13.28 -23.15
C ALA A 39 -32.90 -12.52 -24.42
N GLU A 40 -32.05 -11.63 -24.94
CA GLU A 40 -32.28 -10.93 -26.22
C GLU A 40 -32.39 -11.91 -27.39
N ARG A 41 -31.47 -12.88 -27.48
CA ARG A 41 -31.52 -13.93 -28.50
C ARG A 41 -32.82 -14.72 -28.45
N ASN A 42 -33.29 -15.08 -27.26
CA ASN A 42 -34.54 -15.82 -27.09
C ASN A 42 -35.77 -14.97 -27.42
N ALA A 43 -35.76 -13.67 -27.10
CA ALA A 43 -36.82 -12.75 -27.48
C ALA A 43 -36.92 -12.57 -29.00
N LEU A 44 -35.77 -12.43 -29.68
CA LEU A 44 -35.68 -12.39 -31.15
C LEU A 44 -36.16 -13.69 -31.79
N ALA A 45 -35.76 -14.84 -31.26
CA ALA A 45 -36.21 -16.14 -31.75
C ALA A 45 -37.73 -16.32 -31.59
N PHE A 46 -38.32 -15.80 -30.50
CA PHE A 46 -39.76 -15.82 -30.28
C PHE A 46 -40.51 -14.92 -31.26
N LEU A 47 -40.01 -13.70 -31.50
CA LEU A 47 -40.57 -12.78 -32.50
C LEU A 47 -40.52 -13.40 -33.91
N LEU A 48 -39.37 -13.94 -34.31
CA LEU A 48 -39.21 -14.62 -35.60
C LEU A 48 -40.13 -15.82 -35.73
N LYS A 49 -40.27 -16.62 -34.67
CA LYS A 49 -41.21 -17.75 -34.65
C LYS A 49 -42.66 -17.29 -34.80
N ARG A 50 -43.07 -16.20 -34.13
CA ARG A 50 -44.40 -15.60 -34.30
C ARG A 50 -44.64 -15.08 -35.73
N PHE A 51 -43.62 -14.55 -36.38
CA PHE A 51 -43.69 -14.14 -37.79
C PHE A 51 -43.81 -15.33 -38.75
N VAL A 52 -43.09 -16.43 -38.48
CA VAL A 52 -43.04 -17.63 -39.35
C VAL A 52 -44.25 -18.53 -39.16
N ASP A 53 -44.72 -18.70 -37.93
CA ASP A 53 -45.82 -19.61 -37.60
C ASP A 53 -47.20 -19.07 -38.02
N GLY A 54 -47.29 -17.82 -38.48
CA GLY A 54 -48.45 -17.32 -39.22
C GLY A 54 -49.79 -17.47 -38.48
N GLU A 55 -49.81 -17.54 -37.16
CA GLU A 55 -51.04 -17.42 -36.38
C GLU A 55 -51.42 -15.94 -36.39
N HIS A 56 -52.07 -15.51 -37.46
CA HIS A 56 -52.85 -14.29 -37.49
C HIS A 56 -54.30 -14.69 -37.71
N ASP A 57 -55.13 -14.35 -36.74
CA ASP A 57 -56.56 -14.21 -36.94
C ASP A 57 -56.77 -13.38 -38.21
N GLN A 58 -57.65 -13.84 -39.11
CA GLN A 58 -57.84 -13.27 -40.45
C GLN A 58 -58.32 -11.81 -40.46
N ASP A 59 -58.47 -11.19 -39.30
CA ASP A 59 -58.98 -9.85 -39.08
C ASP A 59 -57.88 -8.83 -38.74
N GLU A 60 -56.61 -9.24 -38.55
CA GLU A 60 -55.53 -8.28 -38.30
C GLU A 60 -55.28 -7.43 -39.56
N ASN A 61 -55.35 -6.11 -39.34
CA ASN A 61 -55.34 -5.08 -40.36
C ASN A 61 -54.08 -5.19 -41.23
N GLN A 62 -54.25 -5.34 -42.54
CA GLN A 62 -53.14 -5.49 -43.49
C GLN A 62 -52.13 -4.32 -43.39
N ALA A 63 -52.60 -3.14 -42.98
CA ALA A 63 -51.74 -1.97 -42.73
C ALA A 63 -50.75 -2.17 -41.58
N GLU A 64 -51.15 -2.84 -40.50
CA GLU A 64 -50.26 -3.10 -39.35
C GLU A 64 -49.17 -4.10 -39.73
N ARG A 65 -49.50 -5.12 -40.54
CA ARG A 65 -48.51 -6.06 -41.08
C ARG A 65 -47.46 -5.36 -41.94
N HIS A 66 -47.86 -4.42 -42.79
CA HIS A 66 -46.92 -3.66 -43.61
C HIS A 66 -46.01 -2.78 -42.74
N MET A 67 -46.54 -2.16 -41.70
CA MET A 67 -45.76 -1.36 -40.76
C MET A 67 -44.70 -2.20 -40.03
N TYR A 68 -45.09 -3.36 -39.48
CA TYR A 68 -44.13 -4.24 -38.80
C TYR A 68 -43.09 -4.83 -39.75
N HIS A 69 -43.48 -5.10 -40.99
CA HIS A 69 -42.55 -5.58 -42.02
C HIS A 69 -41.51 -4.51 -42.40
N ASP A 70 -41.94 -3.26 -42.58
CA ASP A 70 -41.05 -2.14 -42.90
C ASP A 70 -40.10 -1.82 -41.72
N GLU A 71 -40.60 -1.87 -40.49
CA GLU A 71 -39.77 -1.72 -39.28
C GLU A 71 -38.74 -2.84 -39.14
N ALA A 72 -39.14 -4.09 -39.37
CA ALA A 72 -38.24 -5.24 -39.34
C ALA A 72 -37.18 -5.16 -40.45
N GLN A 73 -37.56 -4.75 -41.66
CA GLN A 73 -36.62 -4.53 -42.76
C GLN A 73 -35.63 -3.40 -42.44
N THR A 74 -36.08 -2.31 -41.83
CA THR A 74 -35.21 -1.20 -41.42
C THR A 74 -34.21 -1.62 -40.35
N LEU A 75 -34.65 -2.39 -39.35
CA LEU A 75 -33.79 -2.97 -38.32
C LEU A 75 -32.77 -3.96 -38.90
N LEU A 76 -33.19 -4.81 -39.84
CA LEU A 76 -32.29 -5.75 -40.52
C LEU A 76 -31.27 -5.03 -41.40
N ALA A 77 -31.65 -3.96 -42.09
CA ALA A 77 -30.72 -3.13 -42.87
C ALA A 77 -29.74 -2.37 -41.97
N TYR A 78 -30.16 -1.92 -40.78
CA TYR A 78 -29.26 -1.34 -39.78
C TYR A 78 -28.28 -2.38 -39.21
N LEU A 79 -28.76 -3.56 -38.81
CA LEU A 79 -27.92 -4.65 -38.29
C LEU A 79 -27.02 -5.28 -39.35
N GLY A 80 -27.44 -5.29 -40.61
CA GLY A 80 -26.68 -5.75 -41.77
C GLY A 80 -25.66 -4.73 -42.28
N GLY A 81 -25.62 -3.52 -41.70
CA GLY A 81 -24.69 -2.45 -42.09
C GLY A 81 -25.04 -1.72 -43.39
N GLU A 82 -26.21 -1.98 -43.99
CA GLU A 82 -26.72 -1.28 -45.18
C GLU A 82 -27.20 0.14 -44.84
N LEU A 83 -27.69 0.36 -43.61
CA LEU A 83 -27.95 1.68 -43.04
C LEU A 83 -26.78 2.09 -42.14
N HIS A 84 -26.06 3.15 -42.52
CA HIS A 84 -25.06 3.76 -41.63
C HIS A 84 -25.79 4.33 -40.42
N GLY A 85 -25.46 3.83 -39.23
CA GLY A 85 -25.91 4.46 -38.00
C GLY A 85 -25.37 5.87 -37.93
N HIS A 86 -26.23 6.86 -38.18
CA HIS A 86 -25.90 8.25 -37.96
C HIS A 86 -25.83 8.50 -36.45
N THR A 87 -24.65 8.30 -35.85
CA THR A 87 -24.34 8.95 -34.59
C THR A 87 -24.39 10.46 -34.82
N LEU A 88 -25.24 11.17 -34.05
CA LEU A 88 -25.37 12.64 -34.10
C LEU A 88 -24.07 13.39 -33.75
N VAL A 89 -23.05 12.66 -33.31
CA VAL A 89 -21.71 13.19 -33.03
C VAL A 89 -20.81 12.84 -34.22
N PRO A 90 -20.25 13.84 -34.92
CA PRO A 90 -19.26 13.60 -35.96
C PRO A 90 -18.07 12.82 -35.43
N ASP A 91 -17.59 11.82 -36.17
CA ASP A 91 -16.45 10.98 -35.78
C ASP A 91 -15.19 11.78 -35.42
N GLU A 92 -15.01 12.96 -36.00
CA GLU A 92 -13.90 13.87 -35.67
C GLU A 92 -13.99 14.42 -34.24
N SER A 93 -15.21 14.71 -33.74
CA SER A 93 -15.42 15.17 -32.37
C SER A 93 -15.12 14.06 -31.35
N LEU A 94 -15.51 12.81 -31.66
CA LEU A 94 -15.18 11.65 -30.82
C LEU A 94 -13.68 11.40 -30.76
N ARG A 95 -12.97 11.54 -31.89
CA ARG A 95 -11.49 11.42 -31.93
C ARG A 95 -10.82 12.50 -31.10
N LYS A 96 -11.21 13.77 -31.24
CA LYS A 96 -10.67 14.87 -30.44
C LYS A 96 -10.87 14.65 -28.95
N GLN A 97 -12.06 14.18 -28.55
CA GLN A 97 -12.34 13.83 -27.15
C GLN A 97 -11.51 12.65 -26.67
N SER A 98 -11.31 11.62 -27.50
CA SER A 98 -10.45 10.48 -27.17
C SER A 98 -8.99 10.92 -26.98
N ASP A 99 -8.46 11.74 -27.89
CA ASP A 99 -7.10 12.27 -27.82
C ASP A 99 -6.91 13.15 -26.57
N GLU A 100 -7.91 13.98 -26.25
CA GLU A 100 -7.89 14.81 -25.04
C GLU A 100 -7.99 13.96 -23.77
N SER A 101 -8.82 12.92 -23.76
CA SER A 101 -8.91 11.98 -22.64
C SER A 101 -7.60 11.25 -22.41
N GLU A 102 -6.91 10.82 -23.47
CA GLU A 102 -5.60 10.17 -23.37
C GLU A 102 -4.52 11.13 -22.83
N ARG A 103 -4.54 12.39 -23.30
CA ARG A 103 -3.67 13.46 -22.76
C ARG A 103 -3.91 13.73 -21.28
N LEU A 104 -5.18 13.82 -20.87
CA LEU A 104 -5.52 14.03 -19.48
C LEU A 104 -5.15 12.82 -18.62
N GLN A 105 -5.33 11.60 -19.13
CA GLN A 105 -4.97 10.37 -18.43
C GLN A 105 -3.46 10.26 -18.22
N THR A 106 -2.66 10.61 -19.24
CA THR A 106 -1.19 10.63 -19.12
C THR A 106 -0.74 11.68 -18.12
N LEU A 107 -1.28 12.91 -18.18
CA LEU A 107 -0.97 13.96 -17.20
C LEU A 107 -1.33 13.52 -15.77
N ALA A 108 -2.53 12.99 -15.58
CA ALA A 108 -2.99 12.49 -14.29
C ALA A 108 -2.07 11.39 -13.76
N GLN A 109 -1.64 10.45 -14.61
CA GLN A 109 -0.70 9.40 -14.23
C GLN A 109 0.63 9.98 -13.78
N THR A 110 1.18 10.97 -14.50
CA THR A 110 2.44 11.60 -14.09
C THR A 110 2.37 12.32 -12.75
N GLU A 111 1.23 12.96 -12.44
CA GLU A 111 1.02 13.62 -11.15
C GLU A 111 0.82 12.59 -10.03
N ILE A 112 0.14 11.47 -10.31
CA ILE A 112 0.01 10.35 -9.38
C ILE A 112 1.39 9.77 -9.05
N ASP A 113 2.26 9.59 -10.05
CA ASP A 113 3.60 9.05 -9.85
C ASP A 113 4.44 9.98 -8.95
N LYS A 114 4.41 11.30 -9.22
CA LYS A 114 5.08 12.30 -8.38
C LYS A 114 4.56 12.30 -6.93
N ALA A 115 3.24 12.22 -6.76
CA ALA A 115 2.61 12.15 -5.45
C ALA A 115 2.98 10.85 -4.71
N CYS A 116 3.09 9.74 -5.43
CA CYS A 116 3.51 8.46 -4.87
C CYS A 116 4.96 8.51 -4.36
N GLU A 117 5.88 9.11 -5.13
CA GLU A 117 7.27 9.29 -4.68
C GLU A 117 7.35 10.19 -3.44
N SER A 118 6.65 11.33 -3.45
CA SER A 118 6.57 12.22 -2.29
C SER A 118 6.02 11.51 -1.05
N ALA A 119 5.01 10.65 -1.22
CA ALA A 119 4.42 9.89 -0.14
C ALA A 119 5.40 8.86 0.47
N LYS A 120 6.28 8.26 -0.34
CA LYS A 120 7.34 7.36 0.16
C LYS A 120 8.35 8.12 1.02
N GLU A 121 8.78 9.30 0.59
CA GLU A 121 9.68 10.15 1.36
C GLU A 121 9.07 10.54 2.71
N VAL A 122 7.81 11.01 2.70
CA VAL A 122 7.08 11.36 3.93
C VAL A 122 6.91 10.14 4.84
N MET A 123 6.64 8.95 4.28
CA MET A 123 6.54 7.72 5.06
C MET A 123 7.88 7.36 5.72
N GLY A 124 8.99 7.48 4.98
CA GLY A 124 10.35 7.29 5.52
C GLY A 124 10.66 8.25 6.67
N ALA A 125 10.40 9.55 6.49
CA ALA A 125 10.58 10.56 7.53
C ALA A 125 9.68 10.32 8.75
N ARG A 126 8.46 9.82 8.55
CA ARG A 126 7.56 9.47 9.66
C ARG A 126 8.08 8.30 10.48
N MET A 127 8.67 7.29 9.82
CA MET A 127 9.28 6.15 10.53
C MET A 127 10.49 6.57 11.37
N THR A 128 11.34 7.46 10.86
CA THR A 128 12.47 7.99 11.63
C THR A 128 11.99 8.83 12.80
N LEU A 129 11.00 9.71 12.61
CA LEU A 129 10.39 10.48 13.71
C LEU A 129 9.83 9.58 14.81
N HIS A 130 9.13 8.50 14.45
CA HIS A 130 8.58 7.56 15.44
C HIS A 130 9.69 6.87 16.24
N THR A 131 10.80 6.52 15.57
CA THR A 131 11.96 5.90 16.23
C THR A 131 12.62 6.87 17.21
N LEU A 132 12.88 8.10 16.77
CA LEU A 132 13.46 9.15 17.62
C LEU A 132 12.54 9.52 18.80
N ASP A 133 11.22 9.55 18.60
CA ASP A 133 10.27 9.82 19.68
C ASP A 133 10.34 8.74 20.76
N ARG A 134 10.43 7.47 20.35
CA ARG A 134 10.59 6.34 21.27
C ARG A 134 11.88 6.44 22.06
N GLU A 135 13.01 6.69 21.41
CA GLU A 135 14.32 6.82 22.05
C GLU A 135 14.35 8.01 23.02
N ARG A 136 13.81 9.17 22.60
CA ARG A 136 13.65 10.34 23.47
C ARG A 136 12.81 10.02 24.70
N ASN A 137 11.72 9.28 24.54
CA ASN A 137 10.86 8.90 25.67
C ASN A 137 11.58 7.96 26.64
N GLN A 138 12.42 7.04 26.16
CA GLN A 138 13.25 6.18 27.02
C GLN A 138 14.29 6.98 27.81
N LEU A 139 15.01 7.89 27.14
CA LEU A 139 15.97 8.79 27.79
C LEU A 139 15.29 9.69 28.83
N ARG A 140 14.11 10.22 28.50
CA ARG A 140 13.31 11.04 29.42
C ARG A 140 12.86 10.23 30.63
N ALA A 141 12.36 9.01 30.44
CA ALA A 141 11.92 8.15 31.53
C ALA A 141 13.08 7.79 32.48
N PHE A 142 14.25 7.48 31.91
CA PHE A 142 15.49 7.31 32.69
C PHE A 142 15.82 8.55 33.53
N ALA A 143 15.84 9.73 32.92
CA ALA A 143 16.14 10.98 33.64
C ALA A 143 15.12 11.28 34.75
N VAL A 144 13.84 11.02 34.51
CA VAL A 144 12.77 11.20 35.50
C VAL A 144 12.96 10.26 36.69
N ASP A 145 13.25 8.97 36.45
CA ASP A 145 13.50 8.01 37.51
C ASP A 145 14.73 8.40 38.34
N MET A 146 15.80 8.85 37.69
CA MET A 146 17.00 9.33 38.40
C MET A 146 16.71 10.54 39.30
N ILE A 147 15.95 11.51 38.79
CA ILE A 147 15.59 12.71 39.54
C ILE A 147 14.67 12.35 40.71
N ASN A 148 13.62 11.57 40.48
CA ASN A 148 12.67 11.18 41.52
C ASN A 148 13.35 10.42 42.66
N ALA A 149 14.19 9.45 42.32
CA ALA A 149 14.86 8.68 43.34
C ALA A 149 15.90 9.51 44.13
N SER A 150 16.46 10.58 43.54
CA SER A 150 17.26 11.56 44.30
C SER A 150 16.43 12.35 45.33
N PHE A 151 15.16 12.66 45.00
CA PHE A 151 14.23 13.32 45.93
C PHE A 151 13.74 12.41 47.05
N GLU A 152 13.69 11.10 46.81
CA GLU A 152 13.35 10.09 47.83
C GLU A 152 14.46 9.89 48.87
N GLY A 153 15.62 10.55 48.70
CA GLY A 153 16.73 10.50 49.65
C GLY A 153 17.64 9.28 49.49
N GLY A 154 17.58 8.58 48.35
CA GLY A 154 18.48 7.48 48.01
C GLY A 154 19.89 7.94 47.65
N SER A 155 20.89 7.09 47.93
CA SER A 155 22.23 7.22 47.35
C SER A 155 22.29 6.32 46.12
N PHE A 156 22.65 6.88 44.98
CA PHE A 156 22.91 6.11 43.76
C PHE A 156 24.39 5.78 43.68
N ASP A 157 24.71 4.49 43.68
CA ASP A 157 26.02 4.04 43.24
C ASP A 157 26.05 3.75 41.73
N GLY A 158 27.20 3.35 41.23
CA GLY A 158 27.36 3.05 39.81
C GLY A 158 26.51 1.86 39.33
N GLY A 159 26.19 0.91 40.22
CA GLY A 159 25.36 -0.25 39.93
C GLY A 159 23.88 0.13 39.83
N ASP A 160 23.37 0.91 40.79
CA ASP A 160 21.98 1.38 40.78
C ASP A 160 21.65 2.13 39.48
N ILE A 161 22.57 2.99 39.02
CA ILE A 161 22.42 3.74 37.76
C ILE A 161 22.38 2.79 36.56
N GLN A 162 23.22 1.75 36.56
CA GLN A 162 23.26 0.76 35.49
C GLN A 162 21.97 -0.05 35.43
N ASP A 163 21.40 -0.41 36.58
CA ASP A 163 20.12 -1.14 36.65
C ASP A 163 18.94 -0.29 36.17
N ILE A 164 18.87 0.99 36.54
CA ILE A 164 17.85 1.90 35.99
C ILE A 164 18.05 2.08 34.49
N ALA A 165 19.29 2.16 34.01
CA ALA A 165 19.57 2.25 32.58
C ALA A 165 19.14 0.98 31.83
N VAL A 166 19.26 -0.22 32.44
CA VAL A 166 18.71 -1.47 31.87
C VAL A 166 17.18 -1.42 31.83
N LYS A 167 16.53 -0.97 32.91
CA LYS A 167 15.06 -0.84 32.98
C LYS A 167 14.50 -0.01 31.82
N HIS A 168 15.19 1.04 31.41
CA HIS A 168 14.76 1.94 30.31
C HIS A 168 15.33 1.56 28.94
N GLY A 169 16.16 0.52 28.85
CA GLY A 169 16.73 0.00 27.60
C GLY A 169 17.92 0.81 27.06
N LEU A 170 18.55 1.63 27.90
CA LEU A 170 19.80 2.35 27.58
C LEU A 170 21.02 1.42 27.69
N LEU A 171 20.94 0.46 28.61
CA LEU A 171 21.89 -0.64 28.74
C LEU A 171 21.19 -1.99 28.52
N ALA A 172 21.95 -2.98 28.08
CA ALA A 172 21.54 -4.38 28.00
C ALA A 172 22.51 -5.24 28.80
N ILE A 173 21.99 -6.27 29.48
CA ILE A 173 22.80 -7.24 30.21
C ILE A 173 23.14 -8.39 29.25
N GLU A 174 24.43 -8.66 29.09
CA GLU A 174 24.96 -9.76 28.29
C GLU A 174 25.79 -10.69 29.19
N ARG A 175 25.36 -11.95 29.33
CA ARG A 175 26.15 -12.95 30.04
C ARG A 175 27.28 -13.44 29.15
N ARG A 176 28.52 -13.36 29.66
CA ARG A 176 29.71 -13.86 28.99
C ARG A 176 30.41 -14.93 29.81
N GLU A 177 30.84 -15.96 29.11
CA GLU A 177 31.61 -17.07 29.67
C GLU A 177 33.13 -16.84 29.51
N VAL A 178 33.53 -15.88 28.69
CA VAL A 178 34.93 -15.54 28.39
C VAL A 178 35.11 -14.02 28.24
N GLU A 179 36.37 -13.58 28.32
CA GLU A 179 36.74 -12.18 28.16
C GLU A 179 36.34 -11.58 26.80
N CYS A 180 35.93 -10.32 26.82
CA CYS A 180 35.46 -9.61 25.62
C CYS A 180 36.56 -8.88 24.84
N GLY A 181 37.81 -8.98 25.29
CA GLY A 181 38.97 -8.33 24.68
C GLY A 181 40.11 -8.16 25.69
N GLU A 182 41.23 -7.60 25.22
CA GLU A 182 42.46 -7.49 26.02
C GLU A 182 42.32 -6.59 27.26
N ALA A 183 41.46 -5.56 27.18
CA ALA A 183 41.14 -4.61 28.25
C ALA A 183 39.83 -4.94 28.99
N CYS A 184 39.45 -6.22 29.07
CA CYS A 184 38.22 -6.62 29.74
C CYS A 184 38.33 -6.44 31.27
N ALA A 185 37.60 -5.46 31.82
CA ALA A 185 37.54 -5.22 33.27
C ALA A 185 37.03 -6.43 34.06
N CYS A 186 36.16 -7.26 33.46
CA CYS A 186 35.63 -8.47 34.12
C CYS A 186 36.69 -9.55 34.36
N ARG A 187 37.87 -9.47 33.71
CA ARG A 187 38.97 -10.44 33.90
C ARG A 187 39.38 -10.56 35.37
N GLU A 188 39.37 -9.45 36.11
CA GLU A 188 39.75 -9.41 37.53
C GLU A 188 38.72 -10.10 38.44
N TYR A 189 37.48 -10.24 37.99
CA TYR A 189 36.36 -10.79 38.77
C TYR A 189 36.03 -12.25 38.41
N GLY A 190 36.49 -12.73 37.26
CA GLY A 190 36.26 -14.10 36.77
C GLY A 190 35.00 -14.24 35.92
N PHE A 191 34.86 -15.40 35.27
CA PHE A 191 33.73 -15.75 34.40
C PHE A 191 32.99 -16.98 34.93
N PRO A 192 31.66 -17.11 34.70
CA PRO A 192 30.80 -16.23 33.92
C PRO A 192 30.52 -14.87 34.57
N ALA A 193 30.41 -13.83 33.73
CA ALA A 193 30.13 -12.46 34.16
C ALA A 193 28.92 -11.88 33.40
N GLU A 194 28.09 -11.13 34.12
CA GLU A 194 27.01 -10.34 33.53
C GLU A 194 27.53 -8.93 33.21
N CYS A 195 27.62 -8.63 31.92
CA CYS A 195 28.20 -7.39 31.43
C CYS A 195 27.11 -6.43 30.96
N TYR A 196 27.14 -5.19 31.44
CA TYR A 196 26.31 -4.13 30.89
C TYR A 196 26.89 -3.61 29.56
N ARG A 197 26.04 -3.42 28.55
CA ARG A 197 26.39 -2.94 27.21
C ARG A 197 25.50 -1.79 26.80
N LYS A 198 26.11 -0.75 26.23
CA LYS A 198 25.38 0.39 25.65
C LYS A 198 24.51 -0.09 24.49
N THR A 199 23.24 0.28 24.51
CA THR A 199 22.35 0.08 23.36
C THR A 199 22.57 1.20 22.33
N PRO A 200 22.04 1.08 21.10
CA PRO A 200 22.17 2.12 20.07
C PRO A 200 21.70 3.51 20.52
N ILE A 201 20.75 3.56 21.47
CA ILE A 201 20.25 4.80 22.09
C ILE A 201 21.40 5.64 22.68
N LEU A 202 22.41 4.99 23.26
CA LEU A 202 23.62 5.65 23.78
C LEU A 202 24.84 5.51 22.85
N GLY A 203 24.86 4.49 21.99
CA GLY A 203 26.00 4.11 21.16
C GLY A 203 26.09 4.79 19.80
N ALA A 204 25.04 5.50 19.35
CA ALA A 204 25.04 6.19 18.07
C ALA A 204 25.86 7.50 18.04
N VAL A 205 26.41 7.95 19.18
CA VAL A 205 27.29 9.12 19.22
C VAL A 205 28.72 8.71 18.88
N THR A 206 28.98 8.40 17.61
CA THR A 206 30.34 8.37 17.06
C THR A 206 30.43 9.41 15.95
N ASP A 207 31.20 10.47 16.24
CA ASP A 207 31.94 11.37 15.35
C ASP A 207 31.37 12.71 14.82
N GLU A 208 30.11 13.11 15.03
CA GLU A 208 29.65 14.44 14.52
C GLU A 208 29.37 15.54 15.56
N VAL A 209 29.44 15.24 16.86
CA VAL A 209 29.29 16.27 17.91
C VAL A 209 30.59 16.38 18.72
N ALA A 210 31.68 16.67 18.02
CA ALA A 210 32.83 17.32 18.65
C ALA A 210 32.45 18.79 18.86
N THR A 211 31.92 19.12 20.04
CA THR A 211 31.77 20.51 20.49
C THR A 211 33.15 21.18 20.43
N PRO A 212 33.29 22.38 19.85
CA PRO A 212 34.56 23.10 19.86
C PRO A 212 34.93 23.39 21.32
N SER A 213 36.12 22.93 21.70
CA SER A 213 36.75 23.20 22.99
C SER A 213 36.76 24.70 23.24
N ALA A 214 35.90 25.18 24.16
CA ALA A 214 36.00 26.53 24.67
C ALA A 214 37.28 26.60 25.51
N ASN A 215 38.29 27.27 24.96
CA ASN A 215 39.51 27.63 25.69
C ASN A 215 39.13 28.52 26.88
N THR A 216 39.13 27.95 28.08
CA THR A 216 39.20 28.71 29.34
C THR A 216 40.67 28.97 29.68
N GLU A 217 41.25 29.94 28.98
CA GLU A 217 42.29 30.83 29.55
C GLU A 217 41.48 32.00 30.18
N ASP A 218 41.68 32.53 31.37
CA ASP A 218 42.85 32.72 32.21
C ASP A 218 42.31 33.17 33.58
N VAL A 219 42.42 32.35 34.64
CA VAL A 219 42.17 32.81 36.01
C VAL A 219 43.50 33.32 36.54
N SER A 220 43.76 34.59 36.28
CA SER A 220 44.93 35.29 36.76
C SER A 220 44.90 35.37 38.29
N ARG A 221 45.66 34.47 38.89
CA ARG A 221 46.10 34.49 40.28
C ARG A 221 47.11 35.62 40.42
N HIS A 222 46.74 36.74 41.04
CA HIS A 222 47.71 37.65 41.64
C HIS A 222 47.41 37.88 43.13
N GLU A 223 48.45 37.56 43.89
CA GLU A 223 48.56 37.59 45.33
C GLU A 223 48.70 39.02 45.90
N ARG A 224 48.40 39.13 47.20
CA ARG A 224 48.99 40.03 48.21
C ARG A 224 48.78 41.54 48.05
N ARG A 225 47.97 42.11 48.95
CA ARG A 225 48.45 42.78 50.18
C ARG A 225 47.33 42.98 51.18
#